data_AF-A0A8B8ZH53-F1
#
_entry.id   AF-A0A8B8ZH53-F1
#
_cell.length_a   1.000
_cell.length_b   1.000
_cell.length_c   1.000
_cell.angle_alpha   90.00
_cell.angle_beta   90.00
_cell.angle_gamma   90.00
#
_symmetry.space_group_name_H-M   'P 1'
#
loop_
_entity.id
_entity.type
_entity.pdbx_description
1 polymer ?
#
loop_
_entity_poly.entity_id
_entity_poly.type
_entity_poly.pdbx_seq_one_letter_code
_entity_poly.pdbx_strand_id
1 'polypeptide(L)'
;MACKLHTNSLLPLVLLTFFLLPSTPLSSYPNNERDEFMKWISWNVQNHKRTVAWQLNSNSGVLHGGSRSLDMKLAKAEAAATRYIVSQNGSGNYKSIREAIDSIPLHNTRRVILEIRSGIYREKIVIPKSMSFITFLGNGASPPVITGNDTAATRGKDGVPLNTFHSPTVAVNANYFVAANIKFENTAPYPEVGTTGGQAVALRISGDKAAFYNCSFYGSQDTLYDHKGLHYFNNCFIQGSVDFIFGYGRSLYENCYLNSITKRVASLTAQKGSLKTMESGFSFLRSTITGSGLVYLGRAWGDHSRVVFSYTYMDKVVIPEGWNSWGIQRPETSGVYYGEYQCSGPGANWTGRVHWARLLTDKEAQPFLGTYYVYGESWLLGPPSALLWVSGHTIRPQGPYYFNNYFIQGSVDFIFGYGRSLYENCYLNSIAKRVASLTAQKGSLKTMESGFSFLRSTITGSGLVYHSRVVFSYTYMEKVVIPERWNSWGIQRPEMSGVYYGEYQCSGPGANWTGRVHWARLLTDKEAQPFLGTYYVYGDSWLLGPPSA
;
A
#
# COMPACT_ATOMS: atom_id res chain seq x y z
N MET A 1 -47.52 -73.22 -2.64
CA MET A 1 -48.29 -72.02 -3.02
C MET A 1 -47.46 -71.31 -4.09
N ALA A 2 -47.56 -71.72 -5.37
CA ALA A 2 -48.47 -71.19 -6.41
C ALA A 2 -48.24 -69.68 -6.68
N CYS A 3 -48.10 -69.16 -7.90
CA CYS A 3 -47.76 -69.68 -9.24
C CYS A 3 -47.50 -68.45 -10.16
N LYS A 4 -46.65 -68.65 -11.18
CA LYS A 4 -46.40 -67.93 -12.47
C LYS A 4 -47.29 -66.73 -12.88
N LEU A 5 -46.71 -65.60 -13.33
CA LEU A 5 -46.24 -65.27 -14.70
C LEU A 5 -47.33 -65.32 -15.79
N HIS A 6 -47.61 -64.18 -16.44
CA HIS A 6 -47.81 -64.13 -17.89
C HIS A 6 -47.59 -62.72 -18.50
N THR A 7 -46.92 -62.76 -19.64
CA THR A 7 -46.56 -61.74 -20.62
C THR A 7 -47.72 -61.37 -21.55
N ASN A 8 -47.77 -60.14 -22.09
CA ASN A 8 -47.59 -59.88 -23.53
C ASN A 8 -47.89 -58.43 -23.94
N SER A 9 -47.02 -57.96 -24.83
CA SER A 9 -47.01 -56.78 -25.69
C SER A 9 -48.24 -56.60 -26.59
N LEU A 10 -48.57 -55.35 -26.94
CA LEU A 10 -48.92 -54.86 -28.30
C LEU A 10 -49.19 -53.33 -28.28
N LEU A 11 -48.32 -52.54 -28.94
CA LEU A 11 -48.67 -51.28 -29.64
C LEU A 11 -49.20 -51.66 -31.05
N PRO A 12 -49.81 -50.79 -31.90
CA PRO A 12 -49.86 -49.30 -31.89
C PRO A 12 -51.23 -48.67 -32.30
N LEU A 13 -51.44 -47.35 -32.10
CA LEU A 13 -51.67 -46.36 -33.17
C LEU A 13 -51.97 -44.95 -32.62
N VAL A 14 -51.23 -44.01 -33.23
CA VAL A 14 -51.26 -42.55 -33.25
C VAL A 14 -52.65 -41.92 -33.19
N LEU A 15 -52.82 -40.94 -32.29
CA LEU A 15 -53.62 -39.73 -32.56
C LEU A 15 -53.02 -38.54 -31.79
N LEU A 16 -52.53 -37.58 -32.58
CA LEU A 16 -52.05 -36.26 -32.17
C LEU A 16 -53.09 -35.55 -31.29
N THR A 17 -52.72 -35.17 -30.07
CA THR A 17 -53.23 -33.95 -29.45
C THR A 17 -52.08 -33.19 -28.81
N PHE A 18 -51.81 -32.01 -29.36
CA PHE A 18 -50.92 -31.00 -28.79
C PHE A 18 -51.46 -30.60 -27.41
N PHE A 19 -50.82 -31.08 -26.33
CA PHE A 19 -50.92 -30.43 -25.03
C PHE A 19 -49.69 -29.56 -24.83
N LEU A 20 -49.91 -28.25 -24.96
CA LEU A 20 -49.02 -27.19 -24.55
C LEU A 20 -48.79 -27.31 -23.04
N LEU A 21 -47.71 -27.98 -22.65
CA LEU A 21 -47.10 -27.78 -21.34
C LEU A 21 -46.45 -26.39 -21.37
N PRO A 22 -46.80 -25.46 -20.47
CA PRO A 22 -45.99 -24.28 -20.29
C PRO A 22 -44.64 -24.75 -19.75
N SER A 23 -43.63 -24.72 -20.61
CA SER A 23 -42.24 -24.63 -20.17
C SER A 23 -42.16 -23.45 -19.21
N THR A 24 -42.09 -23.73 -17.90
CA THR A 24 -41.72 -22.70 -16.93
C THR A 24 -40.36 -22.18 -17.37
N PRO A 25 -40.23 -20.90 -17.73
CA PRO A 25 -38.92 -20.36 -18.01
C PRO A 25 -38.08 -20.52 -16.74
N LEU A 26 -36.82 -20.93 -16.93
CA LEU A 26 -35.76 -20.75 -15.95
C LEU A 26 -36.00 -19.39 -15.29
N SER A 27 -36.32 -19.39 -14.00
CA SER A 27 -36.50 -18.16 -13.23
C SER A 27 -35.26 -17.30 -13.45
N SER A 28 -35.43 -16.23 -14.22
CA SER A 28 -34.42 -15.21 -14.44
C SER A 28 -34.17 -14.54 -13.09
N TYR A 29 -33.11 -14.99 -12.41
CA TYR A 29 -32.44 -14.21 -11.38
C TYR A 29 -32.24 -12.79 -11.94
N PRO A 30 -32.46 -11.74 -11.14
CA PRO A 30 -32.48 -10.39 -11.68
C PRO A 30 -31.11 -10.05 -12.25
N ASN A 31 -31.02 -9.94 -13.58
CA ASN A 31 -29.85 -9.44 -14.30
C ASN A 31 -29.38 -8.08 -13.77
N ASN A 32 -30.25 -7.33 -13.09
CA ASN A 32 -29.96 -5.98 -12.64
C ASN A 32 -28.75 -5.87 -11.68
N GLU A 33 -28.50 -6.83 -10.78
CA GLU A 33 -27.42 -6.72 -9.78
C GLU A 33 -26.03 -7.04 -10.34
N ARG A 34 -25.91 -8.13 -11.13
CA ARG A 34 -24.69 -8.42 -11.89
C ARG A 34 -24.41 -7.31 -12.90
N ASP A 35 -25.45 -6.77 -13.54
CA ASP A 35 -25.34 -5.64 -14.46
C ASP A 35 -24.88 -4.38 -13.74
N GLU A 36 -25.39 -4.07 -12.53
CA GLU A 36 -24.95 -2.94 -11.71
C GLU A 36 -23.47 -3.05 -11.33
N PHE A 37 -23.00 -4.22 -10.89
CA PHE A 37 -21.59 -4.44 -10.61
C PHE A 37 -20.72 -4.32 -11.87
N MET A 38 -21.14 -4.90 -12.99
CA MET A 38 -20.40 -4.81 -14.25
C MET A 38 -20.41 -3.38 -14.82
N LYS A 39 -21.51 -2.63 -14.64
CA LYS A 39 -21.58 -1.19 -14.93
C LYS A 39 -20.58 -0.42 -14.08
N TRP A 40 -20.46 -0.73 -12.78
CA TRP A 40 -19.47 -0.10 -11.90
C TRP A 40 -18.03 -0.44 -12.33
N ILE A 41 -17.72 -1.70 -12.63
CA ILE A 41 -16.39 -2.09 -13.15
C ILE A 41 -16.09 -1.32 -14.44
N SER A 42 -17.02 -1.32 -15.40
CA SER A 42 -16.89 -0.61 -16.66
C SER A 42 -16.66 0.90 -16.45
N TRP A 43 -17.43 1.51 -15.55
CA TRP A 43 -17.26 2.92 -15.19
C TRP A 43 -15.89 3.20 -14.56
N ASN A 44 -15.39 2.35 -13.64
CA ASN A 44 -14.07 2.53 -13.04
C ASN A 44 -12.96 2.37 -14.07
N VAL A 45 -13.05 1.37 -14.96
CA VAL A 45 -12.10 1.19 -16.08
C VAL A 45 -12.12 2.41 -17.01
N GLN A 46 -13.30 2.92 -17.37
CA GLN A 46 -13.42 4.10 -18.23
C GLN A 46 -12.87 5.35 -17.55
N ASN A 47 -13.16 5.54 -16.27
CA ASN A 47 -12.61 6.65 -15.49
C ASN A 47 -11.08 6.56 -15.41
N HIS A 48 -10.53 5.35 -15.17
CA HIS A 48 -9.08 5.10 -15.22
C HIS A 48 -8.49 5.43 -16.60
N LYS A 49 -9.07 4.93 -17.69
CA LYS A 49 -8.60 5.22 -19.06
C LYS A 49 -8.63 6.72 -19.37
N ARG A 50 -9.68 7.43 -18.93
CA ARG A 50 -9.77 8.89 -19.07
C ARG A 50 -8.67 9.59 -18.28
N THR A 51 -8.43 9.19 -17.04
CA THR A 51 -7.36 9.72 -16.19
C THR A 51 -5.98 9.52 -16.84
N VAL A 52 -5.65 8.30 -17.29
CA VAL A 52 -4.37 7.99 -17.92
C VAL A 52 -4.21 8.69 -19.27
N ALA A 53 -5.23 8.67 -20.12
CA ALA A 53 -5.19 9.37 -21.42
C ALA A 53 -5.06 10.88 -21.25
N TRP A 54 -5.69 11.46 -20.22
CA TRP A 54 -5.51 12.87 -19.90
C TRP A 54 -4.09 13.16 -19.42
N GLN A 55 -3.52 12.36 -18.51
CA GLN A 55 -2.13 12.50 -18.05
C GLN A 55 -1.12 12.44 -19.21
N LEU A 56 -1.32 11.52 -20.16
CA LEU A 56 -0.49 11.40 -21.36
C LEU A 56 -0.66 12.59 -22.31
N ASN A 57 -1.88 13.11 -22.47
CA ASN A 57 -2.16 14.26 -23.33
C ASN A 57 -1.76 15.62 -22.69
N SER A 58 -1.76 15.75 -21.37
CA SER A 58 -1.31 16.95 -20.66
C SER A 58 0.22 17.16 -20.72
N ASN A 59 0.98 16.13 -21.10
CA ASN A 59 2.40 16.25 -21.44
C ASN A 59 2.64 16.68 -22.91
N SER A 60 1.57 16.93 -23.67
CA SER A 60 1.60 17.33 -25.07
C SER A 60 0.81 18.64 -25.27
N GLY A 61 1.32 19.76 -24.76
CA GLY A 61 1.01 21.12 -25.22
C GLY A 61 -0.47 21.59 -25.25
N VAL A 62 -0.70 22.72 -24.58
CA VAL A 62 -1.88 23.61 -24.64
C VAL A 62 -2.98 23.35 -23.58
N LEU A 63 -3.15 24.38 -22.75
CA LEU A 63 -4.10 24.52 -21.65
C LEU A 63 -5.55 24.56 -22.15
N HIS A 64 -6.36 23.61 -21.71
CA HIS A 64 -7.81 23.81 -21.57
C HIS A 64 -8.34 23.21 -20.27
N GLY A 65 -8.56 24.10 -19.29
CA GLY A 65 -9.74 24.18 -18.43
C GLY A 65 -10.41 22.89 -17.96
N GLY A 66 -9.71 22.10 -17.15
CA GLY A 66 -10.28 20.96 -16.44
C GLY A 66 -9.32 20.43 -15.38
N SER A 67 -8.62 21.32 -14.67
CA SER A 67 -7.79 20.93 -13.53
C SER A 67 -8.71 20.28 -12.49
N ARG A 68 -8.62 18.94 -12.34
CA ARG A 68 -9.22 18.27 -11.18
C ARG A 68 -8.40 18.70 -9.98
N SER A 69 -8.86 19.78 -9.38
CA SER A 69 -8.26 20.36 -8.19
C SER A 69 -8.42 19.40 -7.02
N LEU A 70 -7.36 19.30 -6.22
CA LEU A 70 -7.43 18.80 -4.85
C LEU A 70 -8.70 19.34 -4.19
N ASP A 71 -9.42 18.52 -3.42
CA ASP A 71 -10.60 18.95 -2.68
C ASP A 71 -10.34 20.31 -2.01
N MET A 72 -11.14 21.31 -2.34
CA MET A 72 -10.90 22.69 -1.92
C MET A 72 -10.87 22.84 -0.39
N LYS A 73 -11.61 22.00 0.35
CA LYS A 73 -11.55 21.99 1.82
C LYS A 73 -10.21 21.46 2.31
N LEU A 74 -9.70 20.40 1.68
CA LEU A 74 -8.38 19.86 1.97
C LEU A 74 -7.29 20.87 1.63
N ALA A 75 -7.31 21.48 0.44
CA ALA A 75 -6.35 22.50 0.04
C ALA A 75 -6.29 23.68 1.03
N LYS A 76 -7.45 24.19 1.46
CA LYS A 76 -7.54 25.24 2.49
C LYS A 76 -7.01 24.77 3.84
N ALA A 77 -7.27 23.52 4.21
CA ALA A 77 -6.80 22.97 5.47
C ALA A 77 -5.28 22.84 5.49
N GLU A 78 -4.66 22.34 4.43
CA GLU A 78 -3.19 22.24 4.30
C GLU A 78 -2.51 23.61 4.29
N ALA A 79 -3.09 24.60 3.59
CA ALA A 79 -2.54 25.96 3.55
C ALA A 79 -2.50 26.65 4.92
N ALA A 80 -3.34 26.20 5.86
CA ALA A 80 -3.42 26.70 7.23
C ALA A 80 -2.88 25.69 8.27
N ALA A 81 -1.99 24.79 7.85
CA ALA A 81 -1.48 23.73 8.71
C ALA A 81 -0.81 24.27 9.98
N THR A 82 -1.13 23.66 11.12
CA THR A 82 -0.50 23.92 12.41
C THR A 82 0.06 22.63 12.98
N ARG A 83 1.05 22.75 13.87
CA ARG A 83 1.81 21.61 14.38
C ARG A 83 1.98 21.71 15.90
N TYR A 84 1.72 20.60 16.58
CA TYR A 84 1.90 20.44 18.01
C TYR A 84 2.81 19.24 18.27
N ILE A 85 3.74 19.40 19.20
CA ILE A 85 4.62 18.33 19.67
C ILE A 85 3.98 17.69 20.90
N VAL A 86 3.79 16.37 20.85
CA VAL A 86 3.38 15.55 22.00
C VAL A 86 4.60 14.82 22.52
N SER A 87 4.93 15.01 23.80
CA SER A 87 6.10 14.38 24.44
C SER A 87 5.85 14.07 25.91
N GLN A 88 5.91 12.79 26.29
CA GLN A 88 5.65 12.33 27.66
C GLN A 88 6.60 12.95 28.71
N ASN A 89 7.82 13.35 28.30
CA ASN A 89 8.80 14.00 29.17
C ASN A 89 8.56 15.51 29.37
N GLY A 90 7.52 16.08 28.75
CA GLY A 90 7.18 17.50 28.85
C GLY A 90 7.98 18.44 27.95
N SER A 91 8.83 17.94 27.05
CA SER A 91 9.59 18.76 26.09
C SER A 91 8.77 19.19 24.85
N GLY A 92 7.46 18.95 24.84
CA GLY A 92 6.53 19.28 23.76
C GLY A 92 5.48 20.28 24.20
N ASN A 93 4.52 20.56 23.31
CA ASN A 93 3.34 21.37 23.63
C ASN A 93 2.39 20.64 24.60
N TYR A 94 2.30 19.32 24.49
CA TYR A 94 1.41 18.47 25.29
C TYR A 94 2.15 17.23 25.81
N LYS A 95 1.71 16.70 26.96
CA LYS A 95 2.30 15.49 27.56
C LYS A 95 1.64 14.20 27.07
N SER A 96 0.41 14.27 26.60
CA SER A 96 -0.36 13.12 26.09
C SER A 96 -1.03 13.43 24.75
N ILE A 97 -1.39 12.38 24.02
CA ILE A 97 -2.08 12.51 22.73
C ILE A 97 -3.50 13.03 22.96
N ARG A 98 -4.15 12.55 24.02
CA ARG A 98 -5.49 13.01 24.40
C ARG A 98 -5.55 14.49 24.72
N GLU A 99 -4.60 15.00 25.50
CA GLU A 99 -4.52 16.43 25.83
C GLU A 99 -4.39 17.28 24.55
N ALA A 100 -3.56 16.83 23.60
CA ALA A 100 -3.42 17.50 22.31
C ALA A 100 -4.72 17.47 21.50
N ILE A 101 -5.43 16.35 21.46
CA ILE A 101 -6.74 16.23 20.79
C ILE A 101 -7.80 17.12 21.45
N ASP A 102 -7.88 17.12 22.78
CA ASP A 102 -8.87 17.89 23.55
C ASP A 102 -8.65 19.41 23.41
N SER A 103 -7.44 19.84 23.04
CA SER A 103 -7.11 21.24 22.73
C SER A 103 -7.66 21.75 21.38
N ILE A 104 -8.02 20.83 20.47
CA ILE A 104 -8.43 21.17 19.11
C ILE A 104 -9.94 21.48 19.10
N PRO A 105 -10.37 22.66 18.61
CA PRO A 105 -11.78 22.98 18.51
C PRO A 105 -12.54 21.96 17.64
N LEU A 106 -13.78 21.67 18.03
CA LEU A 106 -14.71 20.96 17.14
C LEU A 106 -14.94 21.77 15.85
N HIS A 107 -15.30 21.09 14.78
CA HIS A 107 -15.46 21.67 13.44
C HIS A 107 -14.16 22.23 12.87
N ASN A 108 -13.03 21.59 13.19
CA ASN A 108 -11.71 21.96 12.71
C ASN A 108 -11.65 22.04 11.16
N THR A 109 -11.16 23.17 10.66
CA THR A 109 -11.04 23.47 9.22
C THR A 109 -9.59 23.54 8.72
N ARG A 110 -8.61 23.31 9.61
CA ARG A 110 -7.17 23.37 9.28
C ARG A 110 -6.49 22.05 9.54
N ARG A 111 -5.41 21.76 8.82
CA ARG A 111 -4.55 20.61 9.11
C ARG A 111 -3.91 20.79 10.48
N VAL A 112 -4.14 19.87 11.42
CA VAL A 112 -3.46 19.85 12.72
C VAL A 112 -2.56 18.62 12.77
N ILE A 113 -1.26 18.85 12.81
CA ILE A 113 -0.22 17.82 12.83
C ILE A 113 0.25 17.62 14.28
N LEU A 114 -0.04 16.46 14.85
CA LEU A 114 0.51 16.03 16.12
C LEU A 114 1.82 15.27 15.85
N GLU A 115 2.95 15.91 16.08
CA GLU A 115 4.27 15.26 16.15
C GLU A 115 4.40 14.52 17.47
N ILE A 116 4.20 13.21 17.43
CA ILE A 116 4.23 12.36 18.61
C ILE A 116 5.65 11.81 18.77
N ARG A 117 6.33 12.27 19.82
CA ARG A 117 7.69 11.80 20.15
C ARG A 117 7.66 10.33 20.54
N SER A 118 8.75 9.63 20.27
CA SER A 118 8.93 8.22 20.61
C SER A 118 8.59 7.95 22.08
N GLY A 119 7.86 6.86 22.32
CA GLY A 119 7.34 6.51 23.63
C GLY A 119 6.20 5.50 23.53
N ILE A 120 5.76 4.99 24.69
CA ILE A 120 4.59 4.12 24.80
C ILE A 120 3.47 4.93 25.43
N TYR A 121 2.47 5.25 24.63
CA TYR A 121 1.28 6.01 24.99
C TYR A 121 0.14 5.03 25.26
N ARG A 122 -0.05 4.67 26.54
CA ARG A 122 -1.18 3.86 26.98
C ARG A 122 -2.44 4.72 27.12
N GLU A 123 -3.07 5.00 25.99
CA GLU A 123 -4.20 5.91 25.89
C GLU A 123 -5.30 5.33 25.00
N LYS A 124 -6.56 5.49 25.40
CA LYS A 124 -7.72 5.24 24.54
C LYS A 124 -8.13 6.53 23.84
N ILE A 125 -7.93 6.58 22.52
CA ILE A 125 -8.10 7.79 21.71
C ILE A 125 -9.36 7.69 20.86
N VAL A 126 -10.18 8.75 20.87
CA VAL A 126 -11.34 8.89 19.98
C VAL A 126 -11.26 10.25 19.29
N ILE A 127 -11.11 10.25 17.96
CA ILE A 127 -11.19 11.47 17.16
C ILE A 127 -12.63 11.59 16.64
N PRO A 128 -13.40 12.60 17.07
CA PRO A 128 -14.80 12.72 16.70
C PRO A 128 -14.96 13.15 15.24
N LYS A 129 -16.12 12.86 14.64
CA LYS A 129 -16.42 13.18 13.23
C LYS A 129 -16.27 14.67 12.90
N SER A 130 -16.54 15.54 13.87
CA SER A 130 -16.42 17.00 13.74
C SER A 130 -14.98 17.50 13.72
N MET A 131 -13.96 16.66 13.95
CA MET A 131 -12.56 17.07 14.04
C MET A 131 -11.76 16.57 12.83
N SER A 132 -12.10 17.05 11.62
CA SER A 132 -11.41 16.65 10.38
C SER A 132 -9.97 17.18 10.31
N PHE A 133 -9.18 16.66 9.36
CA PHE A 133 -7.81 17.13 9.05
C PHE A 133 -6.78 16.96 10.18
N ILE A 134 -6.89 15.87 10.95
CA ILE A 134 -5.90 15.52 11.98
C ILE A 134 -4.81 14.63 11.38
N THR A 135 -3.56 14.90 11.73
CA THR A 135 -2.41 14.07 11.36
C THR A 135 -1.65 13.61 12.59
N PHE A 136 -1.40 12.31 12.71
CA PHE A 136 -0.43 11.75 13.66
C PHE A 136 0.88 11.48 12.93
N LEU A 137 1.96 12.10 13.39
CA LEU A 137 3.29 11.94 12.80
C LEU A 137 4.29 11.48 13.86
N GLY A 138 4.87 10.30 13.66
CA GLY A 138 5.97 9.78 14.46
C GLY A 138 7.32 9.86 13.75
N ASN A 139 8.37 9.50 14.47
CA ASN A 139 9.70 9.30 13.91
C ASN A 139 9.81 7.88 13.31
N GLY A 140 10.08 7.76 12.01
CA GLY A 140 10.22 6.46 11.34
C GLY A 140 11.29 5.53 11.93
N ALA A 141 12.38 6.08 12.47
CA ALA A 141 13.43 5.30 13.12
C ALA A 141 13.04 4.78 14.50
N SER A 142 12.13 5.46 15.18
CA SER A 142 11.61 5.05 16.49
C SER A 142 10.13 5.46 16.64
N PRO A 143 9.21 4.76 15.96
CA PRO A 143 7.79 5.10 15.98
C PRO A 143 7.22 5.06 17.40
N PRO A 144 6.41 6.04 17.82
CA PRO A 144 5.64 5.94 19.06
C PRO A 144 4.62 4.81 18.96
N VAL A 145 4.32 4.20 20.10
CA VAL A 145 3.30 3.14 20.25
C VAL A 145 2.10 3.70 20.98
N ILE A 146 0.92 3.61 20.38
CA ILE A 146 -0.36 3.90 21.03
C ILE A 146 -0.99 2.55 21.37
N THR A 147 -1.11 2.24 22.67
CA THR A 147 -1.43 0.89 23.16
C THR A 147 -2.63 0.86 24.09
N GLY A 148 -3.44 -0.19 23.97
CA GLY A 148 -4.60 -0.50 24.80
C GLY A 148 -4.76 -2.01 24.93
N ASN A 149 -5.83 -2.46 25.58
CA ASN A 149 -6.11 -3.89 25.81
C ASN A 149 -7.60 -4.20 25.93
N ASP A 150 -8.47 -3.30 25.44
CA ASP A 150 -9.91 -3.49 25.51
C ASP A 150 -10.35 -4.58 24.54
N THR A 151 -11.23 -5.46 24.99
CA THR A 151 -11.94 -6.42 24.16
C THR A 151 -13.40 -6.01 23.97
N ALA A 152 -14.13 -6.70 23.10
CA ALA A 152 -15.57 -6.54 22.97
C ALA A 152 -16.32 -6.86 24.27
N ALA A 153 -15.78 -7.74 25.11
CA ALA A 153 -16.35 -8.08 26.42
C ALA A 153 -15.99 -7.08 27.53
N THR A 154 -14.96 -6.24 27.34
CA THR A 154 -14.59 -5.21 28.34
C THR A 154 -15.81 -4.35 28.67
N ARG A 155 -16.03 -4.11 29.96
CA ARG A 155 -17.15 -3.29 30.45
C ARG A 155 -16.80 -1.80 30.34
N GLY A 156 -17.65 -1.05 29.67
CA GLY A 156 -17.59 0.40 29.63
C GLY A 156 -17.88 1.03 30.99
N LYS A 157 -17.78 2.36 31.07
CA LYS A 157 -18.08 3.12 32.31
C LYS A 157 -19.53 2.98 32.77
N ASP A 158 -20.43 2.64 31.84
CA ASP A 158 -21.85 2.36 32.04
C ASP A 158 -22.12 0.90 32.45
N GLY A 159 -21.09 0.06 32.58
CA GLY A 159 -21.23 -1.37 32.89
C GLY A 159 -21.69 -2.22 31.69
N VAL A 160 -21.85 -1.64 30.50
CA VAL A 160 -22.24 -2.36 29.28
C VAL A 160 -20.99 -2.84 28.54
N PRO A 161 -20.97 -4.04 27.93
CA PRO A 161 -19.84 -4.47 27.11
C PRO A 161 -19.60 -3.49 25.97
N LEU A 162 -18.34 -3.18 25.71
CA LEU A 162 -17.95 -2.24 24.64
C LEU A 162 -18.38 -2.76 23.25
N ASN A 163 -18.52 -4.07 23.09
CA ASN A 163 -18.62 -4.74 21.79
C ASN A 163 -17.41 -4.41 20.90
N THR A 164 -17.32 -5.03 19.74
CA THR A 164 -16.18 -4.81 18.82
C THR A 164 -16.02 -3.33 18.46
N PHE A 165 -17.13 -2.61 18.25
CA PHE A 165 -17.13 -1.23 17.77
C PHE A 165 -16.49 -0.21 18.74
N HIS A 166 -16.62 -0.44 20.06
CA HIS A 166 -16.04 0.43 21.09
C HIS A 166 -14.79 -0.14 21.77
N SER A 167 -14.34 -1.34 21.40
CA SER A 167 -13.04 -1.91 21.78
C SER A 167 -11.77 -1.22 21.24
N PRO A 168 -11.77 -0.36 20.19
CA PRO A 168 -10.52 0.16 19.62
C PRO A 168 -9.64 0.93 20.61
N THR A 169 -8.33 0.68 20.59
CA THR A 169 -7.34 1.57 21.22
C THR A 169 -7.42 2.98 20.62
N VAL A 170 -7.48 3.07 19.28
CA VAL A 170 -7.68 4.32 18.54
C VAL A 170 -8.91 4.22 17.64
N ALA A 171 -9.89 5.10 17.85
CA ALA A 171 -11.07 5.22 17.02
C ALA A 171 -11.10 6.56 16.28
N VAL A 172 -10.93 6.53 14.97
CA VAL A 172 -10.94 7.73 14.12
C VAL A 172 -12.26 7.81 13.36
N ASN A 173 -13.07 8.81 13.68
CA ASN A 173 -14.33 9.09 12.97
C ASN A 173 -14.24 10.33 12.06
N ALA A 174 -13.10 11.02 12.08
CA ALA A 174 -12.83 12.25 11.37
C ALA A 174 -12.35 12.01 9.93
N ASN A 175 -12.80 12.86 9.01
CA ASN A 175 -12.38 12.80 7.61
C ASN A 175 -10.97 13.40 7.42
N TYR A 176 -10.29 13.01 6.34
CA TYR A 176 -8.95 13.50 5.99
C TYR A 176 -7.90 13.21 7.07
N PHE A 177 -8.08 12.14 7.85
CA PHE A 177 -7.10 11.73 8.84
C PHE A 177 -5.84 11.18 8.18
N VAL A 178 -4.66 11.50 8.71
CA VAL A 178 -3.40 10.92 8.23
C VAL A 178 -2.61 10.37 9.42
N ALA A 179 -2.03 9.19 9.29
CA ALA A 179 -1.01 8.72 10.22
C ALA A 179 0.26 8.35 9.46
N ALA A 180 1.41 8.74 9.98
CA ALA A 180 2.70 8.34 9.45
C ALA A 180 3.65 7.94 10.56
N ASN A 181 4.34 6.80 10.40
CA ASN A 181 5.32 6.28 11.36
C ASN A 181 4.75 6.08 12.78
N ILE A 182 3.56 5.49 12.90
CA ILE A 182 2.90 5.21 14.19
C ILE A 182 2.68 3.70 14.34
N LYS A 183 2.83 3.19 15.57
CA LYS A 183 2.40 1.84 15.93
C LYS A 183 1.08 1.91 16.71
N PHE A 184 0.04 1.29 16.19
CA PHE A 184 -1.25 1.11 16.86
C PHE A 184 -1.34 -0.31 17.40
N GLU A 185 -1.65 -0.47 18.67
CA GLU A 185 -1.59 -1.77 19.34
C GLU A 185 -2.80 -2.01 20.25
N ASN A 186 -3.33 -3.23 20.19
CA ASN A 186 -4.17 -3.80 21.22
C ASN A 186 -3.50 -5.07 21.77
N THR A 187 -3.19 -5.04 23.06
CA THR A 187 -2.44 -6.08 23.79
C THR A 187 -3.36 -7.10 24.47
N ALA A 188 -4.66 -7.10 24.16
CA ALA A 188 -5.56 -8.13 24.64
C ALA A 188 -5.00 -9.53 24.27
N PRO A 189 -5.13 -10.51 25.18
CA PRO A 189 -4.59 -11.84 24.94
C PRO A 189 -5.27 -12.50 23.73
N TYR A 190 -4.53 -13.39 23.07
CA TYR A 190 -5.07 -14.21 22.00
C TYR A 190 -6.30 -14.98 22.52
N PRO A 191 -7.49 -14.81 21.91
CA PRO A 191 -8.70 -15.46 22.43
C PRO A 191 -8.66 -16.97 22.20
N GLU A 192 -9.04 -17.75 23.21
CA GLU A 192 -9.23 -19.20 23.04
C GLU A 192 -10.42 -19.49 22.12
N VAL A 193 -10.44 -20.66 21.50
CA VAL A 193 -11.53 -21.06 20.60
C VAL A 193 -12.85 -21.10 21.37
N GLY A 194 -13.88 -20.43 20.84
CA GLY A 194 -15.19 -20.32 21.49
C GLY A 194 -15.31 -19.15 22.47
N THR A 195 -14.24 -18.37 22.68
CA THR A 195 -14.32 -17.15 23.51
C THR A 195 -15.36 -16.20 22.95
N THR A 196 -16.35 -15.86 23.77
CA THR A 196 -17.33 -14.81 23.43
C THR A 196 -16.76 -13.45 23.79
N GLY A 197 -16.80 -12.50 22.86
CA GLY A 197 -16.32 -11.13 23.09
C GLY A 197 -14.80 -10.96 23.09
N GLY A 198 -14.06 -11.91 22.48
CA GLY A 198 -12.60 -11.88 22.38
C GLY A 198 -12.04 -10.92 21.32
N GLN A 199 -12.89 -10.24 20.54
CA GLN A 199 -12.48 -9.25 19.54
C GLN A 199 -11.77 -8.08 20.22
N ALA A 200 -10.64 -7.62 19.69
CA ALA A 200 -9.84 -6.58 20.31
C ALA A 200 -9.15 -5.69 19.27
N VAL A 201 -9.76 -4.54 18.99
CA VAL A 201 -9.35 -3.68 17.89
C VAL A 201 -8.18 -2.78 18.30
N ALA A 202 -7.14 -2.70 17.47
CA ALA A 202 -6.05 -1.74 17.64
C ALA A 202 -6.42 -0.38 17.07
N LEU A 203 -6.93 -0.35 15.83
CA LEU A 203 -7.40 0.87 15.19
C LEU A 203 -8.73 0.62 14.47
N ARG A 204 -9.70 1.52 14.70
CA ARG A 204 -10.91 1.64 13.88
C ARG A 204 -10.87 2.95 13.09
N ILE A 205 -11.03 2.86 11.78
CA ILE A 205 -11.18 4.03 10.91
C ILE A 205 -12.58 4.06 10.28
N SER A 206 -13.30 5.15 10.51
CA SER A 206 -14.68 5.38 10.03
C SER A 206 -14.89 6.73 9.36
N GLY A 207 -13.87 7.59 9.41
CA GLY A 207 -13.85 8.86 8.72
C GLY A 207 -13.35 8.68 7.29
N ASP A 208 -13.95 9.42 6.37
CA ASP A 208 -13.67 9.29 4.94
C ASP A 208 -12.31 9.90 4.56
N LYS A 209 -11.65 9.35 3.53
CA LYS A 209 -10.38 9.86 2.97
C LYS A 209 -9.24 9.84 3.99
N ALA A 210 -8.90 8.67 4.52
CA ALA A 210 -7.83 8.52 5.49
C ALA A 210 -6.60 7.82 4.90
N ALA A 211 -5.40 8.29 5.25
CA ALA A 211 -4.15 7.71 4.76
C ALA A 211 -3.20 7.27 5.89
N PHE A 212 -2.56 6.12 5.71
CA PHE A 212 -1.62 5.54 6.65
C PHE A 212 -0.32 5.21 5.94
N TYR A 213 0.80 5.78 6.41
CA TYR A 213 2.12 5.64 5.82
C TYR A 213 3.10 5.04 6.81
N ASN A 214 3.76 3.93 6.46
CA ASN A 214 4.77 3.32 7.34
C ASN A 214 4.25 3.09 8.78
N CYS A 215 2.97 2.74 8.90
CA CYS A 215 2.33 2.47 10.18
C CYS A 215 2.35 0.97 10.47
N SER A 216 2.25 0.60 11.74
CA SER A 216 2.13 -0.80 12.14
C SER A 216 0.91 -1.00 13.02
N PHE A 217 0.19 -2.11 12.80
CA PHE A 217 -1.04 -2.46 13.50
C PHE A 217 -0.85 -3.83 14.15
N TYR A 218 -0.92 -3.87 15.48
CA TYR A 218 -0.69 -5.07 16.28
C TYR A 218 -1.94 -5.44 17.06
N GLY A 219 -2.37 -6.69 16.94
CA GLY A 219 -3.49 -7.25 17.67
C GLY A 219 -3.60 -8.75 17.44
N SER A 220 -4.65 -9.35 17.98
CA SER A 220 -5.00 -10.76 17.77
C SER A 220 -6.24 -10.89 16.88
N GLN A 221 -7.44 -10.94 17.44
CA GLN A 221 -8.68 -10.98 16.67
C GLN A 221 -9.17 -9.55 16.40
N ASP A 222 -9.59 -9.27 15.17
CA ASP A 222 -10.15 -7.97 14.76
C ASP A 222 -9.17 -6.78 14.88
N THR A 223 -7.87 -6.96 14.56
CA THR A 223 -6.84 -5.90 14.75
C THR A 223 -7.18 -4.56 14.09
N LEU A 224 -7.50 -4.55 12.80
CA LEU A 224 -7.77 -3.35 12.01
C LEU A 224 -9.24 -3.34 11.57
N TYR A 225 -10.02 -2.47 12.21
CA TYR A 225 -11.41 -2.25 11.83
C TYR A 225 -11.50 -1.14 10.78
N ASP A 226 -11.27 -1.51 9.53
CA ASP A 226 -11.47 -0.70 8.34
C ASP A 226 -12.98 -0.55 8.03
N HIS A 227 -13.65 0.21 8.90
CA HIS A 227 -15.09 0.20 9.02
C HIS A 227 -15.78 0.76 7.77
N LYS A 228 -15.50 2.01 7.37
CA LYS A 228 -16.11 2.66 6.19
C LYS A 228 -15.32 3.88 5.73
N GLY A 229 -15.40 4.19 4.44
CA GLY A 229 -14.76 5.35 3.83
C GLY A 229 -13.77 4.95 2.74
N LEU A 230 -13.15 5.95 2.11
CA LEU A 230 -12.01 5.79 1.21
C LEU A 230 -10.72 5.80 2.01
N HIS A 231 -9.96 4.71 2.01
CA HIS A 231 -8.71 4.63 2.78
C HIS A 231 -7.52 4.16 1.96
N TYR A 232 -6.34 4.66 2.33
CA TYR A 232 -5.09 4.28 1.71
C TYR A 232 -4.09 3.85 2.78
N PHE A 233 -3.54 2.65 2.64
CA PHE A 233 -2.51 2.11 3.51
C PHE A 233 -1.29 1.83 2.65
N ASN A 234 -0.17 2.51 2.92
CA ASN A 234 1.06 2.37 2.16
C ASN A 234 2.20 1.97 3.08
N ASN A 235 2.94 0.93 2.67
CA ASN A 235 4.09 0.43 3.40
C ASN A 235 3.76 0.10 4.87
N CYS A 236 2.56 -0.44 5.13
CA CYS A 236 2.11 -0.73 6.49
C CYS A 236 2.35 -2.19 6.87
N PHE A 237 2.64 -2.42 8.16
CA PHE A 237 2.69 -3.76 8.75
C PHE A 237 1.38 -4.03 9.51
N ILE A 238 0.70 -5.14 9.23
CA ILE A 238 -0.56 -5.50 9.88
C ILE A 238 -0.47 -6.93 10.39
N GLN A 239 -0.68 -7.10 11.70
CA GLN A 239 -0.60 -8.40 12.36
C GLN A 239 -1.91 -8.77 13.05
N GLY A 240 -2.31 -10.04 12.91
CA GLY A 240 -3.39 -10.60 13.70
C GLY A 240 -3.69 -12.07 13.38
N SER A 241 -4.85 -12.52 13.81
CA SER A 241 -5.32 -13.91 13.74
C SER A 241 -6.64 -14.03 12.98
N VAL A 242 -7.78 -14.00 13.68
CA VAL A 242 -9.12 -14.04 13.07
C VAL A 242 -9.53 -12.63 12.65
N ASP A 243 -9.94 -12.50 11.38
CA ASP A 243 -10.56 -11.31 10.78
C ASP A 243 -9.77 -10.02 11.03
N PHE A 244 -8.44 -10.11 11.01
CA PHE A 244 -7.63 -9.00 11.50
C PHE A 244 -7.62 -7.77 10.59
N ILE A 245 -8.20 -7.87 9.39
CA ILE A 245 -8.63 -6.73 8.56
C ILE A 245 -10.11 -6.90 8.20
N PHE A 246 -11.00 -6.07 8.74
CA PHE A 246 -12.44 -6.27 8.58
C PHE A 246 -13.21 -4.95 8.48
N GLY A 247 -14.44 -5.03 7.96
CA GLY A 247 -15.32 -3.87 7.76
C GLY A 247 -15.76 -3.72 6.31
N TYR A 248 -16.19 -2.53 5.90
CA TYR A 248 -16.72 -2.25 4.55
C TYR A 248 -16.15 -0.95 3.96
N GLY A 249 -14.91 -0.60 4.32
CA GLY A 249 -14.14 0.42 3.61
C GLY A 249 -13.95 0.09 2.12
N ARG A 250 -13.67 1.14 1.33
CA ARG A 250 -13.12 1.04 -0.02
C ARG A 250 -11.65 1.44 0.09
N SER A 251 -10.79 0.44 0.17
CA SER A 251 -9.44 0.64 0.68
C SER A 251 -8.39 0.00 -0.20
N LEU A 252 -7.32 0.75 -0.44
CA LEU A 252 -6.12 0.26 -1.13
C LEU A 252 -5.00 0.07 -0.11
N TYR A 253 -4.53 -1.17 -0.01
CA TYR A 253 -3.39 -1.61 0.78
C TYR A 253 -2.22 -1.87 -0.17
N GLU A 254 -1.29 -0.91 -0.25
CA GLU A 254 -0.18 -0.94 -1.18
C GLU A 254 1.14 -1.20 -0.45
N ASN A 255 1.94 -2.13 -0.95
CA ASN A 255 3.22 -2.51 -0.36
C ASN A 255 3.13 -2.90 1.13
N CYS A 256 2.01 -3.51 1.54
CA CYS A 256 1.77 -3.85 2.94
C CYS A 256 2.30 -5.25 3.28
N TYR A 257 2.69 -5.44 4.54
CA TYR A 257 3.11 -6.73 5.07
C TYR A 257 2.04 -7.26 6.04
N LEU A 258 1.41 -8.36 5.68
CA LEU A 258 0.34 -9.01 6.42
C LEU A 258 0.92 -10.23 7.15
N ASN A 259 1.00 -10.14 8.48
CA ASN A 259 1.59 -11.16 9.33
C ASN A 259 0.53 -11.91 10.14
N SER A 260 0.28 -13.17 9.79
CA SER A 260 -0.59 -14.02 10.59
C SER A 260 0.12 -14.48 11.86
N ILE A 261 -0.59 -14.44 12.98
CA ILE A 261 -0.17 -15.06 14.26
C ILE A 261 -1.18 -16.11 14.74
N THR A 262 -2.03 -16.61 13.84
CA THR A 262 -3.01 -17.64 14.20
C THR A 262 -2.30 -18.92 14.66
N LYS A 263 -2.88 -19.58 15.66
CA LYS A 263 -2.43 -20.89 16.15
C LYS A 263 -3.16 -22.04 15.44
N ARG A 264 -4.18 -21.75 14.63
CA ARG A 264 -5.04 -22.73 13.94
C ARG A 264 -5.34 -22.24 12.52
N VAL A 265 -6.60 -22.35 12.09
CA VAL A 265 -7.11 -21.77 10.84
C VAL A 265 -7.83 -20.46 11.18
N ALA A 266 -7.54 -19.40 10.43
CA ALA A 266 -8.22 -18.11 10.56
C ALA A 266 -8.45 -17.48 9.19
N SER A 267 -9.05 -16.29 9.15
CA SER A 267 -9.19 -15.50 7.92
C SER A 267 -8.43 -14.20 8.09
N LEU A 268 -7.60 -13.83 7.11
CA LEU A 268 -6.91 -12.53 7.12
C LEU A 268 -7.92 -11.39 7.05
N THR A 269 -8.88 -11.51 6.12
CA THR A 269 -9.87 -10.48 5.84
C THR A 269 -11.31 -10.95 6.10
N ALA A 270 -12.16 -10.04 6.55
CA ALA A 270 -13.60 -10.23 6.65
C ALA A 270 -14.35 -8.98 6.18
N GLN A 271 -14.50 -8.85 4.86
CA GLN A 271 -15.12 -7.68 4.25
C GLN A 271 -16.66 -7.82 4.25
N LYS A 272 -17.38 -6.77 4.66
CA LYS A 272 -18.83 -6.74 4.91
C LYS A 272 -19.64 -5.99 3.85
N GLY A 273 -19.30 -6.17 2.59
CA GLY A 273 -20.02 -5.57 1.46
C GLY A 273 -21.48 -5.99 1.44
N SER A 274 -22.33 -5.09 0.96
CA SER A 274 -23.76 -5.31 0.70
C SER A 274 -24.16 -4.58 -0.58
N LEU A 275 -25.40 -4.76 -1.04
CA LEU A 275 -25.94 -4.02 -2.19
C LEU A 275 -25.84 -2.48 -2.01
N LYS A 276 -25.93 -1.98 -0.78
CA LYS A 276 -25.80 -0.53 -0.49
C LYS A 276 -24.36 -0.02 -0.53
N THR A 277 -23.39 -0.93 -0.52
CA THR A 277 -21.95 -0.63 -0.46
C THR A 277 -21.21 -1.33 -1.59
N MET A 278 -21.83 -1.46 -2.76
CA MET A 278 -21.27 -2.13 -3.93
C MET A 278 -19.94 -1.56 -4.42
N GLU A 279 -19.59 -0.32 -4.06
CA GLU A 279 -18.29 0.26 -4.40
C GLU A 279 -17.17 -0.11 -3.40
N SER A 280 -17.53 -0.63 -2.23
CA SER A 280 -16.59 -1.02 -1.18
C SER A 280 -15.78 -2.25 -1.56
N GLY A 281 -14.69 -2.47 -0.84
CA GLY A 281 -13.81 -3.60 -1.04
C GLY A 281 -12.39 -3.30 -0.58
N PHE A 282 -11.63 -4.37 -0.36
CA PHE A 282 -10.21 -4.28 -0.03
C PHE A 282 -9.39 -4.70 -1.24
N SER A 283 -8.53 -3.80 -1.73
CA SER A 283 -7.54 -4.11 -2.76
C SER A 283 -6.16 -4.15 -2.13
N PHE A 284 -5.48 -5.28 -2.24
CA PHE A 284 -4.10 -5.46 -1.80
C PHE A 284 -3.19 -5.50 -3.02
N LEU A 285 -2.28 -4.55 -3.11
CA LEU A 285 -1.37 -4.38 -4.25
C LEU A 285 0.07 -4.51 -3.78
N ARG A 286 0.85 -5.38 -4.43
CA ARG A 286 2.29 -5.58 -4.15
C ARG A 286 2.58 -5.87 -2.67
N SER A 287 1.67 -6.58 -2.02
CA SER A 287 1.76 -6.87 -0.60
C SER A 287 2.40 -8.24 -0.36
N THR A 288 2.67 -8.57 0.90
CA THR A 288 3.26 -9.85 1.29
C THR A 288 2.44 -10.46 2.43
N ILE A 289 2.08 -11.74 2.31
CA ILE A 289 1.39 -12.53 3.33
C ILE A 289 2.34 -13.58 3.87
N THR A 290 2.56 -13.56 5.19
CA THR A 290 3.43 -14.51 5.90
C THR A 290 2.87 -14.81 7.30
N GLY A 291 3.66 -15.50 8.12
CA GLY A 291 3.44 -15.62 9.55
C GLY A 291 3.36 -17.06 10.00
N SER A 292 2.47 -17.33 10.95
CA SER A 292 2.22 -18.66 11.50
C SER A 292 0.80 -19.14 11.27
N GLY A 293 0.63 -20.46 11.43
CA GLY A 293 -0.66 -21.12 11.29
C GLY A 293 -1.17 -21.11 9.85
N LEU A 294 -2.48 -21.34 9.70
CA LEU A 294 -3.13 -21.46 8.40
C LEU A 294 -4.19 -20.37 8.25
N VAL A 295 -4.27 -19.78 7.07
CA VAL A 295 -5.18 -18.67 6.80
C VAL A 295 -5.93 -18.85 5.48
N TYR A 296 -7.22 -18.51 5.52
CA TYR A 296 -7.94 -18.03 4.35
C TYR A 296 -7.50 -16.60 4.06
N LEU A 297 -7.33 -16.24 2.79
CA LEU A 297 -7.20 -14.87 2.31
C LEU A 297 -8.35 -13.99 2.80
N GLY A 298 -9.56 -14.54 2.85
CA GLY A 298 -10.72 -13.87 3.42
C GLY A 298 -11.94 -14.74 3.59
N ARG A 299 -12.89 -14.24 4.37
CA ARG A 299 -14.25 -14.80 4.50
C ARG A 299 -15.34 -13.76 4.25
N ALA A 300 -16.42 -14.18 3.59
CA ALA A 300 -17.48 -13.30 3.12
C ALA A 300 -18.45 -12.89 4.24
N TRP A 301 -18.05 -11.95 5.09
CA TRP A 301 -18.90 -11.44 6.17
C TRP A 301 -20.19 -10.76 5.66
N GLY A 302 -20.18 -10.25 4.43
CA GLY A 302 -21.36 -9.76 3.72
C GLY A 302 -21.60 -10.47 2.39
N ASP A 303 -22.83 -10.43 1.89
CA ASP A 303 -23.27 -11.09 0.66
C ASP A 303 -22.67 -10.48 -0.63
N HIS A 304 -22.18 -9.23 -0.54
CA HIS A 304 -21.43 -8.55 -1.61
C HIS A 304 -19.96 -8.31 -1.19
N SER A 305 -19.39 -9.24 -0.42
CA SER A 305 -18.02 -9.11 0.07
C SER A 305 -17.01 -9.01 -1.08
N ARG A 306 -16.09 -8.03 -1.02
CA ARG A 306 -15.08 -7.82 -2.07
C ARG A 306 -13.67 -7.69 -1.53
N VAL A 307 -12.80 -8.57 -2.02
CA VAL A 307 -11.37 -8.58 -1.69
C VAL A 307 -10.57 -8.99 -2.93
N VAL A 308 -9.54 -8.22 -3.27
CA VAL A 308 -8.66 -8.50 -4.42
C VAL A 308 -7.21 -8.47 -3.95
N PHE A 309 -6.45 -9.50 -4.28
CA PHE A 309 -5.00 -9.54 -4.13
C PHE A 309 -4.34 -9.47 -5.50
N SER A 310 -3.45 -8.50 -5.68
CA SER A 310 -2.73 -8.24 -6.93
C SER A 310 -1.24 -8.14 -6.68
N TYR A 311 -0.42 -8.85 -7.46
CA TYR A 311 1.04 -8.87 -7.31
C TYR A 311 1.51 -9.19 -5.89
N THR A 312 0.73 -9.98 -5.16
CA THR A 312 0.96 -10.25 -3.74
C THR A 312 1.73 -11.56 -3.59
N TYR A 313 2.79 -11.55 -2.79
CA TYR A 313 3.48 -12.78 -2.40
C TYR A 313 2.69 -13.46 -1.27
N MET A 314 2.39 -14.75 -1.43
CA MET A 314 1.66 -15.57 -0.48
C MET A 314 2.55 -16.72 -0.02
N ASP A 315 2.96 -16.70 1.25
CA ASP A 315 3.69 -17.82 1.85
C ASP A 315 2.74 -19.02 2.13
N LYS A 316 3.31 -20.16 2.53
CA LYS A 316 2.63 -21.45 2.78
C LYS A 316 1.57 -21.42 3.87
N VAL A 317 1.43 -20.29 4.57
CA VAL A 317 0.35 -20.06 5.54
C VAL A 317 -1.01 -19.97 4.85
N VAL A 318 -1.08 -19.59 3.58
CA VAL A 318 -2.34 -19.53 2.83
C VAL A 318 -2.77 -20.94 2.43
N ILE A 319 -3.99 -21.33 2.83
CA ILE A 319 -4.51 -22.67 2.55
C ILE A 319 -4.92 -22.83 1.08
N PRO A 320 -4.96 -24.08 0.54
CA PRO A 320 -5.29 -24.32 -0.86
C PRO A 320 -6.63 -23.71 -1.30
N GLU A 321 -7.68 -23.82 -0.48
CA GLU A 321 -9.02 -23.28 -0.75
C GLU A 321 -9.01 -21.76 -0.95
N GLY A 322 -8.07 -21.06 -0.29
CA GLY A 322 -7.89 -19.61 -0.34
C GLY A 322 -8.98 -18.82 0.36
N TRP A 323 -10.26 -19.16 0.18
CA TRP A 323 -11.39 -18.33 0.60
C TRP A 323 -12.50 -19.12 1.30
N ASN A 324 -13.28 -18.44 2.13
CA ASN A 324 -14.40 -19.03 2.85
C ASN A 324 -15.71 -18.25 2.58
N SER A 325 -16.80 -18.94 2.26
CA SER A 325 -18.08 -18.31 1.92
C SER A 325 -18.88 -17.80 3.12
N TRP A 326 -18.44 -18.14 4.34
CA TRP A 326 -19.14 -17.80 5.58
C TRP A 326 -20.62 -18.25 5.60
N GLY A 327 -20.91 -19.40 4.99
CA GLY A 327 -22.25 -19.99 4.94
C GLY A 327 -23.14 -19.44 3.82
N ILE A 328 -22.64 -18.54 2.97
CA ILE A 328 -23.33 -18.14 1.74
C ILE A 328 -23.41 -19.36 0.81
N GLN A 329 -24.65 -19.74 0.46
CA GLN A 329 -24.93 -20.98 -0.29
C GLN A 329 -24.51 -20.91 -1.77
N ARG A 330 -24.58 -19.71 -2.38
CA ARG A 330 -24.23 -19.48 -3.79
C ARG A 330 -23.36 -18.23 -3.98
N PRO A 331 -22.11 -18.19 -3.44
CA PRO A 331 -21.25 -17.01 -3.53
C PRO A 331 -21.01 -16.52 -4.96
N GLU A 332 -20.99 -17.44 -5.93
CA GLU A 332 -20.86 -17.18 -7.36
C GLU A 332 -22.01 -16.36 -7.97
N THR A 333 -23.14 -16.25 -7.26
CA THR A 333 -24.31 -15.46 -7.67
C THR A 333 -24.73 -14.39 -6.66
N SER A 334 -24.19 -14.36 -5.45
CA SER A 334 -24.65 -13.45 -4.38
C SER A 334 -24.11 -12.01 -4.48
N GLY A 335 -23.04 -11.80 -5.25
CA GLY A 335 -22.31 -10.53 -5.31
C GLY A 335 -20.91 -10.56 -4.68
N VAL A 336 -20.50 -11.69 -4.08
CA VAL A 336 -19.13 -11.88 -3.59
C VAL A 336 -18.15 -11.80 -4.76
N TYR A 337 -17.08 -11.02 -4.58
CA TYR A 337 -16.03 -10.84 -5.57
C TYR A 337 -14.66 -11.00 -4.93
N TYR A 338 -14.14 -12.23 -4.96
CA TYR A 338 -12.82 -12.57 -4.44
C TYR A 338 -11.87 -12.91 -5.59
N GLY A 339 -10.85 -12.09 -5.75
CA GLY A 339 -9.98 -12.10 -6.91
C GLY A 339 -8.50 -12.20 -6.56
N GLU A 340 -7.77 -12.97 -7.35
CA GLU A 340 -6.30 -13.04 -7.34
C GLU A 340 -5.77 -12.65 -8.73
N TYR A 341 -4.76 -11.79 -8.77
CA TYR A 341 -4.11 -11.34 -10.01
C TYR A 341 -2.60 -11.36 -9.87
N GLN A 342 -1.93 -12.19 -10.68
CA GLN A 342 -0.46 -12.30 -10.73
C GLN A 342 0.19 -12.42 -9.32
N CYS A 343 -0.46 -13.14 -8.41
CA CYS A 343 0.09 -13.46 -7.09
C CYS A 343 1.14 -14.57 -7.21
N SER A 344 2.09 -14.60 -6.28
CA SER A 344 3.25 -15.51 -6.32
C SER A 344 3.52 -16.14 -4.96
N GLY A 345 4.42 -17.11 -4.90
CA GLY A 345 4.77 -17.83 -3.68
C GLY A 345 3.99 -19.14 -3.49
N PRO A 346 4.39 -19.97 -2.51
CA PRO A 346 3.82 -21.31 -2.31
C PRO A 346 2.32 -21.30 -1.95
N GLY A 347 1.83 -20.23 -1.31
CA GLY A 347 0.43 -20.04 -0.97
C GLY A 347 -0.45 -19.56 -2.13
N ALA A 348 0.14 -19.14 -3.26
CA ALA A 348 -0.57 -18.61 -4.42
C ALA A 348 -0.97 -19.70 -5.44
N ASN A 349 -0.82 -20.98 -5.10
CA ASN A 349 -1.21 -22.07 -5.99
C ASN A 349 -2.73 -22.08 -6.25
N TRP A 350 -3.12 -21.89 -7.51
CA TRP A 350 -4.52 -21.79 -7.94
C TRP A 350 -5.28 -23.12 -7.92
N THR A 351 -4.60 -24.26 -8.07
CA THR A 351 -5.25 -25.57 -8.32
C THR A 351 -6.26 -25.98 -7.24
N GLY A 352 -6.06 -25.57 -5.99
CA GLY A 352 -6.92 -25.92 -4.86
C GLY A 352 -7.99 -24.89 -4.50
N ARG A 353 -8.08 -23.77 -5.22
CA ARG A 353 -8.99 -22.67 -4.87
C ARG A 353 -10.45 -23.10 -4.97
N VAL A 354 -11.28 -22.52 -4.11
CA VAL A 354 -12.74 -22.67 -4.22
C VAL A 354 -13.22 -22.24 -5.61
N HIS A 355 -14.16 -22.99 -6.18
CA HIS A 355 -14.60 -22.82 -7.58
C HIS A 355 -15.21 -21.44 -7.90
N TRP A 356 -15.64 -20.70 -6.88
CA TRP A 356 -16.23 -19.35 -7.02
C TRP A 356 -15.19 -18.22 -6.83
N ALA A 357 -13.94 -18.54 -6.50
CA ALA A 357 -12.85 -17.58 -6.53
C ALA A 357 -12.50 -17.22 -7.99
N ARG A 358 -11.96 -16.03 -8.21
CA ARG A 358 -11.66 -15.51 -9.55
C ARG A 358 -10.17 -15.33 -9.77
N LEU A 359 -9.63 -15.99 -10.78
CA LEU A 359 -8.33 -15.64 -11.34
C LEU A 359 -8.58 -14.50 -12.34
N LEU A 360 -8.13 -13.30 -12.00
CA LEU A 360 -8.46 -12.11 -12.77
C LEU A 360 -7.61 -12.01 -14.03
N THR A 361 -8.21 -11.56 -15.13
CA THR A 361 -7.49 -11.05 -16.31
C THR A 361 -6.95 -9.65 -16.06
N ASP A 362 -6.01 -9.18 -16.88
CA ASP A 362 -5.44 -7.82 -16.81
C ASP A 362 -6.55 -6.74 -16.77
N LYS A 363 -7.59 -6.92 -17.60
CA LYS A 363 -8.73 -6.00 -17.70
C LYS A 363 -9.59 -6.01 -16.44
N GLU A 364 -9.80 -7.17 -15.83
CA GLU A 364 -10.59 -7.30 -14.60
C GLU A 364 -9.83 -6.79 -13.38
N ALA A 365 -8.51 -6.97 -13.36
CA ALA A 365 -7.65 -6.49 -12.29
C ALA A 365 -7.47 -4.97 -12.32
N GLN A 366 -7.44 -4.37 -13.52
CA GLN A 366 -7.14 -2.95 -13.74
C GLN A 366 -7.81 -1.99 -12.74
N PRO A 367 -9.12 -2.07 -12.40
CA PRO A 367 -9.74 -1.15 -11.43
C PRO A 367 -9.12 -1.12 -10.03
N PHE A 368 -8.37 -2.15 -9.66
CA PHE A 368 -7.86 -2.38 -8.31
C PHE A 368 -6.36 -2.06 -8.16
N LEU A 369 -5.66 -1.70 -9.25
CA LEU A 369 -4.19 -1.63 -9.31
C LEU A 369 -3.58 -0.25 -9.05
N GLY A 370 -4.32 0.71 -8.51
CA GLY A 370 -3.75 2.01 -8.23
C GLY A 370 -4.65 2.91 -7.38
N THR A 371 -4.10 4.07 -6.99
CA THR A 371 -4.75 5.02 -6.08
C THR A 371 -6.07 5.58 -6.59
N TYR A 372 -6.33 5.53 -7.90
CA TYR A 372 -7.65 5.82 -8.46
C TYR A 372 -8.75 4.89 -7.95
N TYR A 373 -8.41 3.67 -7.50
CA TYR A 373 -9.36 2.78 -6.83
C TYR A 373 -9.99 3.47 -5.62
N VAL A 374 -9.27 4.35 -4.93
CA VAL A 374 -9.78 5.11 -3.79
C VAL A 374 -9.98 6.59 -4.11
N TYR A 375 -10.08 6.94 -5.40
CA TYR A 375 -10.17 8.32 -5.89
C TYR A 375 -9.02 9.22 -5.41
N GLY A 376 -7.81 8.65 -5.28
CA GLY A 376 -6.66 9.30 -4.67
C GLY A 376 -6.30 10.66 -5.27
N GLU A 377 -6.51 10.86 -6.58
CA GLU A 377 -6.25 12.15 -7.24
C GLU A 377 -7.00 13.34 -6.62
N SER A 378 -8.14 13.08 -5.95
CA SER A 378 -8.98 14.13 -5.37
C SER A 378 -8.62 14.50 -3.93
N TRP A 379 -7.85 13.67 -3.21
CA TRP A 379 -7.65 13.85 -1.77
C TRP A 379 -6.35 13.29 -1.19
N LEU A 380 -5.69 12.36 -1.89
CA LEU A 380 -4.51 11.69 -1.38
C LEU A 380 -3.29 12.59 -1.59
N LEU A 381 -2.68 12.97 -0.48
CA LEU A 381 -1.40 13.68 -0.45
C LEU A 381 -0.30 12.70 -0.05
N GLY A 382 0.94 12.99 -0.45
CA GLY A 382 2.10 12.19 -0.06
C GLY A 382 2.31 12.13 1.46
N PRO A 383 3.23 11.26 1.94
CA PRO A 383 3.48 11.11 3.36
C PRO A 383 3.91 12.44 3.99
N PRO A 384 3.38 12.81 5.17
CA PRO A 384 3.77 14.02 5.86
C PRO A 384 5.23 13.94 6.32
N SER A 385 6.03 14.95 6.02
CA SER A 385 7.43 15.05 6.46
C SER A 385 7.55 15.69 7.86
N ALA A 386 8.57 15.25 8.61
CA ALA A 386 9.02 15.92 9.81
C ALA A 386 9.81 17.18 9.42
N LEU A 387 9.65 18.26 10.17
CA LEU A 387 10.51 19.43 9.98
C LEU A 387 11.91 19.11 10.47
N LEU A 388 12.91 19.14 9.58
CA LEU A 388 14.32 19.19 9.96
C LEU A 388 14.55 20.52 10.68
N TRP A 389 14.67 20.48 12.01
CA TRP A 389 15.17 21.61 12.78
C TRP A 389 16.65 21.78 12.47
N VAL A 390 16.98 22.64 11.49
CA VAL A 390 18.31 23.23 11.41
C VAL A 390 18.34 24.38 12.41
N SER A 391 19.07 24.20 13.50
CA SER A 391 19.31 25.27 14.46
C SER A 391 20.06 26.43 13.76
N GLY A 392 19.36 27.54 13.53
CA GLY A 392 19.98 28.82 13.19
C GLY A 392 19.35 29.53 11.99
N HIS A 393 18.70 30.66 12.29
CA HIS A 393 18.23 31.73 11.40
C HIS A 393 16.87 31.53 10.73
N THR A 394 15.87 32.17 11.35
CA THR A 394 14.58 32.52 10.77
C THR A 394 14.77 33.38 9.52
N ILE A 395 14.51 32.83 8.34
CA ILE A 395 14.22 33.64 7.15
C ILE A 395 12.72 33.55 6.90
N ARG A 396 12.01 34.66 7.11
CA ARG A 396 10.61 34.79 6.70
C ARG A 396 10.57 34.93 5.17
N PRO A 397 9.78 34.15 4.42
CA PRO A 397 9.59 34.43 3.00
C PRO A 397 8.55 35.54 2.84
N GLN A 398 9.01 36.68 2.33
CA GLN A 398 8.17 37.69 1.68
C GLN A 398 7.96 37.26 0.22
N GLY A 399 6.72 36.99 -0.17
CA GLY A 399 6.25 36.98 -1.57
C GLY A 399 6.75 35.86 -2.51
N PRO A 400 6.03 35.60 -3.62
CA PRO A 400 6.33 34.49 -4.52
C PRO A 400 7.30 34.89 -5.64
N TYR A 401 8.21 33.98 -6.00
CA TYR A 401 8.98 34.06 -7.24
C TYR A 401 8.53 32.93 -8.19
N TYR A 402 8.20 33.30 -9.43
CA TYR A 402 7.84 32.39 -10.51
C TYR A 402 9.09 32.06 -11.35
N PHE A 403 9.31 30.78 -11.66
CA PHE A 403 10.24 30.35 -12.71
C PHE A 403 9.62 29.18 -13.49
N ASN A 404 9.33 29.41 -14.77
CA ASN A 404 8.88 28.44 -15.78
C ASN A 404 7.81 27.40 -15.36
N ASN A 405 6.66 27.88 -14.84
CA ASN A 405 5.39 27.15 -14.79
C ASN A 405 5.36 25.74 -14.14
N TYR A 406 6.31 25.39 -13.26
CA TYR A 406 6.22 24.21 -12.39
C TYR A 406 6.16 24.62 -10.93
N PHE A 407 5.18 24.08 -10.20
CA PHE A 407 5.10 24.15 -8.74
C PHE A 407 5.97 23.02 -8.16
N ILE A 408 7.11 23.35 -7.58
CA ILE A 408 7.96 22.38 -6.86
C ILE A 408 7.80 22.64 -5.36
N GLN A 409 7.05 21.77 -4.69
CA GLN A 409 7.07 21.63 -3.24
C GLN A 409 7.24 20.14 -2.92
N GLY A 410 8.47 19.75 -2.59
CA GLY A 410 8.81 18.40 -2.20
C GLY A 410 10.12 18.36 -1.44
N SER A 411 10.06 18.00 -0.16
CA SER A 411 11.20 17.56 0.62
C SER A 411 11.54 16.12 0.22
N VAL A 412 12.74 15.88 -0.29
CA VAL A 412 13.29 14.54 -0.52
C VAL A 412 14.20 14.20 0.65
N ASP A 413 13.73 13.32 1.54
CA ASP A 413 14.59 12.69 2.55
C ASP A 413 15.36 11.53 1.90
N PHE A 414 16.69 11.60 1.93
CA PHE A 414 17.56 10.48 1.59
C PHE A 414 17.66 9.53 2.78
N ILE A 415 17.28 8.27 2.58
CA ILE A 415 17.58 7.17 3.51
C ILE A 415 19.02 6.70 3.24
N PHE A 416 19.93 6.91 4.20
CA PHE A 416 20.97 5.94 4.50
C PHE A 416 21.11 5.83 6.03
N GLY A 417 20.41 4.85 6.58
CA GLY A 417 20.53 4.49 7.98
C GLY A 417 21.85 3.75 8.25
N TYR A 418 22.49 4.12 9.37
CA TYR A 418 23.23 3.14 10.17
C TYR A 418 22.21 2.07 10.63
N GLY A 419 22.33 0.84 10.11
CA GLY A 419 21.46 -0.27 10.48
C GLY A 419 22.01 -1.61 10.00
N ARG A 420 22.15 -2.56 10.93
CA ARG A 420 22.69 -3.91 10.70
C ARG A 420 21.96 -4.63 9.58
N SER A 421 22.74 -5.35 8.79
CA SER A 421 22.34 -6.20 7.69
C SER A 421 21.43 -7.34 8.17
N LEU A 422 20.22 -7.45 7.61
CA LEU A 422 19.43 -8.68 7.58
C LEU A 422 19.63 -9.34 6.22
N TYR A 423 20.82 -9.90 6.00
CA TYR A 423 21.11 -10.82 4.90
C TYR A 423 22.26 -11.74 5.34
N GLU A 424 21.93 -12.80 6.06
CA GLU A 424 22.77 -14.00 6.01
C GLU A 424 22.50 -14.69 4.66
N ASN A 425 23.58 -14.90 3.89
CA ASN A 425 23.68 -15.71 2.67
C ASN A 425 23.52 -15.09 1.27
N CYS A 426 23.86 -13.80 1.08
CA CYS A 426 24.26 -13.31 -0.25
C CYS A 426 25.55 -12.46 -0.17
N TYR A 427 26.65 -12.97 -0.73
CA TYR A 427 27.93 -12.26 -0.84
C TYR A 427 27.80 -11.05 -1.79
N LEU A 428 27.45 -9.88 -1.25
CA LEU A 428 27.68 -8.60 -1.92
C LEU A 428 29.17 -8.24 -1.84
N ASN A 429 29.80 -8.09 -3.00
CA ASN A 429 31.24 -7.85 -3.15
C ASN A 429 31.68 -6.55 -2.43
N SER A 430 32.83 -6.60 -1.76
CA SER A 430 33.33 -5.59 -0.80
C SER A 430 33.58 -4.19 -1.40
N ILE A 431 33.61 -4.08 -2.73
CA ILE A 431 33.93 -2.87 -3.49
C ILE A 431 32.75 -1.89 -3.51
N ALA A 432 31.52 -2.36 -3.76
CA ALA A 432 30.33 -1.49 -3.85
C ALA A 432 29.99 -0.83 -2.50
N LYS A 433 30.13 -1.59 -1.41
CA LYS A 433 29.97 -1.07 -0.04
C LYS A 433 31.04 -0.02 0.30
N ARG A 434 32.27 -0.18 -0.18
CA ARG A 434 33.38 0.77 0.08
C ARG A 434 33.31 2.04 -0.76
N VAL A 435 32.87 1.94 -2.02
CA VAL A 435 32.67 3.09 -2.91
C VAL A 435 31.63 4.07 -2.32
N ALA A 436 30.47 3.56 -1.90
CA ALA A 436 29.44 4.38 -1.26
C ALA A 436 29.93 5.06 0.03
N SER A 437 30.73 4.35 0.84
CA SER A 437 31.29 4.92 2.09
C SER A 437 32.32 6.03 1.85
N LEU A 438 33.09 5.98 0.76
CA LEU A 438 34.14 6.97 0.46
C LEU A 438 33.54 8.26 -0.10
N THR A 439 32.46 8.17 -0.88
CA THR A 439 31.71 9.35 -1.38
C THR A 439 31.02 10.11 -0.23
N ALA A 440 30.59 9.39 0.82
CA ALA A 440 30.00 9.98 2.01
C ALA A 440 31.04 10.58 2.99
N GLN A 441 32.27 10.01 3.06
CA GLN A 441 33.32 10.50 3.96
C GLN A 441 33.98 11.81 3.52
N LYS A 442 33.95 12.16 2.22
CA LYS A 442 34.46 13.44 1.70
C LYS A 442 33.29 14.39 1.45
N GLY A 443 32.75 14.97 2.52
CA GLY A 443 31.58 15.85 2.45
C GLY A 443 31.73 17.03 1.48
N SER A 444 30.71 17.23 0.63
CA SER A 444 30.21 18.51 0.07
C SER A 444 29.30 18.26 -1.16
N LEU A 445 28.24 17.46 -1.00
CA LEU A 445 27.17 17.34 -1.99
C LEU A 445 25.91 17.96 -1.40
N LYS A 446 25.38 19.01 -2.03
CA LYS A 446 24.06 19.56 -1.70
C LYS A 446 23.06 19.05 -2.72
N THR A 447 22.02 18.40 -2.24
CA THR A 447 21.06 17.65 -3.06
C THR A 447 20.01 18.56 -3.70
N MET A 448 20.05 18.68 -5.02
CA MET A 448 18.83 18.66 -5.86
C MET A 448 18.64 17.21 -6.35
N GLU A 449 17.40 16.78 -6.61
CA GLU A 449 17.00 15.40 -6.94
C GLU A 449 18.12 14.58 -7.62
N SER A 450 18.76 13.68 -6.86
CA SER A 450 19.82 12.81 -7.38
C SER A 450 19.35 11.35 -7.31
N GLY A 451 19.32 10.69 -8.47
CA GLY A 451 19.16 9.24 -8.58
C GLY A 451 20.52 8.56 -8.57
N PHE A 452 20.67 7.50 -7.79
CA PHE A 452 21.83 6.61 -7.83
C PHE A 452 21.37 5.22 -8.27
N SER A 453 21.95 4.69 -9.34
CA SER A 453 21.59 3.37 -9.87
C SER A 453 22.84 2.49 -9.99
N PHE A 454 22.76 1.25 -9.47
CA PHE A 454 23.77 0.20 -9.67
C PHE A 454 23.17 -0.94 -10.48
N LEU A 455 23.86 -1.38 -11.53
CA LEU A 455 23.51 -2.60 -12.28
C LEU A 455 24.38 -3.78 -11.81
N ARG A 456 23.72 -4.95 -11.65
CA ARG A 456 24.26 -6.24 -11.17
C ARG A 456 25.38 -6.76 -12.08
N SER A 457 26.40 -7.38 -11.49
CA SER A 457 27.40 -8.20 -12.20
C SER A 457 26.83 -9.61 -12.42
N THR A 458 26.91 -10.15 -13.63
CA THR A 458 26.51 -11.55 -13.93
C THR A 458 27.75 -12.41 -14.06
N ILE A 459 27.85 -13.51 -13.32
CA ILE A 459 28.86 -14.54 -13.56
C ILE A 459 28.25 -15.55 -14.53
N THR A 460 28.65 -15.49 -15.81
CA THR A 460 28.46 -16.60 -16.73
C THR A 460 29.75 -17.41 -16.76
N GLY A 461 29.64 -18.74 -16.70
CA GLY A 461 30.78 -19.65 -16.74
C GLY A 461 31.70 -19.31 -17.92
N SER A 462 33.01 -19.24 -17.62
CA SER A 462 34.12 -18.79 -18.49
C SER A 462 34.20 -17.28 -18.77
N GLY A 463 34.85 -16.54 -17.86
CA GLY A 463 35.28 -15.15 -18.04
C GLY A 463 34.53 -14.13 -17.18
N LEU A 464 35.24 -13.41 -16.30
CA LEU A 464 34.68 -12.31 -15.50
C LEU A 464 34.46 -11.08 -16.40
N VAL A 465 33.21 -10.82 -16.78
CA VAL A 465 32.82 -9.55 -17.42
C VAL A 465 32.13 -8.67 -16.38
N TYR A 466 32.80 -7.59 -15.96
CA TYR A 466 32.29 -6.67 -14.94
C TYR A 466 31.43 -5.58 -15.56
N HIS A 467 30.11 -5.59 -15.40
CA HIS A 467 29.27 -4.44 -15.76
C HIS A 467 28.87 -3.67 -14.51
N SER A 468 29.59 -2.60 -14.17
CA SER A 468 29.24 -1.72 -13.05
C SER A 468 29.19 -0.29 -13.53
N ARG A 469 28.00 0.31 -13.48
CA ARG A 469 27.76 1.69 -13.92
C ARG A 469 27.31 2.50 -12.71
N VAL A 470 27.89 3.69 -12.56
CA VAL A 470 27.44 4.68 -11.57
C VAL A 470 27.11 5.94 -12.34
N VAL A 471 25.87 6.41 -12.23
CA VAL A 471 25.38 7.57 -12.97
C VAL A 471 24.89 8.63 -11.98
N PHE A 472 25.33 9.86 -12.17
CA PHE A 472 24.84 11.06 -11.49
C PHE A 472 24.01 11.86 -12.48
N SER A 473 22.73 12.07 -12.17
CA SER A 473 21.84 12.92 -12.96
C SER A 473 21.41 14.14 -12.16
N TYR A 474 21.34 15.31 -12.79
CA TYR A 474 20.79 16.54 -12.19
C TYR A 474 21.43 16.97 -10.87
N THR A 475 22.67 16.55 -10.62
CA THR A 475 23.34 16.73 -9.33
C THR A 475 24.10 18.06 -9.27
N TYR A 476 23.94 18.82 -8.19
CA TYR A 476 24.76 20.02 -7.91
C TYR A 476 26.06 19.62 -7.19
N MET A 477 27.20 19.88 -7.82
CA MET A 477 28.54 19.55 -7.34
C MET A 477 29.28 20.81 -6.87
N GLU A 478 29.60 20.89 -5.57
CA GLU A 478 30.37 22.01 -5.02
C GLU A 478 31.88 21.93 -5.33
N LYS A 479 32.41 20.72 -5.55
CA LYS A 479 33.82 20.46 -5.88
C LYS A 479 33.97 19.33 -6.90
N VAL A 480 35.05 19.36 -7.68
CA VAL A 480 35.37 18.33 -8.69
C VAL A 480 35.49 16.98 -8.00
N VAL A 481 34.61 16.05 -8.37
CA VAL A 481 34.69 14.66 -7.90
C VAL A 481 35.76 13.98 -8.75
N ILE A 482 36.95 13.79 -8.17
CA ILE A 482 38.06 13.08 -8.84
C ILE A 482 38.11 11.65 -8.27
N PRO A 483 37.76 10.61 -9.06
CA PRO A 483 37.82 9.20 -8.64
C PRO A 483 39.24 8.64 -8.54
N GLU A 484 40.24 9.45 -8.18
CA GLU A 484 41.67 9.10 -8.22
C GLU A 484 42.02 7.82 -7.44
N ARG A 485 41.24 7.46 -6.40
CA ARG A 485 41.42 6.23 -5.60
C ARG A 485 40.63 5.01 -6.10
N TRP A 486 39.98 5.08 -7.26
CA TRP A 486 39.33 3.91 -7.87
C TRP A 486 40.29 3.08 -8.73
N ASN A 487 41.40 3.68 -9.17
CA ASN A 487 42.39 3.02 -10.01
C ASN A 487 43.27 2.00 -9.24
N SER A 488 43.22 1.98 -7.90
CA SER A 488 44.04 1.08 -7.07
C SER A 488 43.40 -0.29 -6.78
N TRP A 489 42.21 -0.59 -7.31
CA TRP A 489 41.46 -1.82 -6.98
C TRP A 489 41.56 -2.94 -8.02
N GLY A 490 42.61 -2.91 -8.86
CA GLY A 490 42.97 -4.05 -9.73
C GLY A 490 42.16 -4.20 -11.02
N ILE A 491 41.32 -3.24 -11.40
CA ILE A 491 40.67 -3.23 -12.71
C ILE A 491 41.69 -2.76 -13.75
N GLN A 492 42.47 -3.70 -14.28
CA GLN A 492 43.31 -3.45 -15.45
C GLN A 492 42.38 -3.34 -16.67
N ARG A 493 42.12 -2.10 -17.13
CA ARG A 493 41.35 -1.74 -18.34
C ARG A 493 39.80 -1.73 -18.19
N PRO A 494 39.23 -0.73 -17.50
CA PRO A 494 37.77 -0.56 -17.36
C PRO A 494 37.04 -0.41 -18.72
N GLU A 495 37.74 0.08 -19.74
CA GLU A 495 37.22 0.36 -21.08
C GLU A 495 36.67 -0.89 -21.81
N MET A 496 37.19 -2.07 -21.51
CA MET A 496 36.77 -3.34 -22.13
C MET A 496 35.65 -4.07 -21.37
N SER A 497 35.18 -3.52 -20.25
CA SER A 497 34.23 -4.18 -19.36
C SER A 497 32.85 -3.52 -19.31
N GLY A 498 32.65 -2.36 -19.94
CA GLY A 498 31.38 -1.62 -19.82
C GLY A 498 31.16 -1.01 -18.43
N VAL A 499 32.22 -0.91 -17.64
CA VAL A 499 32.30 -0.11 -16.41
C VAL A 499 32.54 1.34 -16.79
N TYR A 500 31.65 2.24 -16.38
CA TYR A 500 31.87 3.67 -16.53
C TYR A 500 31.18 4.45 -15.42
N TYR A 501 31.70 5.66 -15.21
CA TYR A 501 31.07 6.69 -14.40
C TYR A 501 30.41 7.70 -15.34
N GLY A 502 29.10 7.90 -15.20
CA GLY A 502 28.31 8.77 -16.06
C GLY A 502 27.83 10.01 -15.34
N GLU A 503 27.93 11.19 -15.96
CA GLU A 503 27.27 12.41 -15.49
C GLU A 503 26.25 12.88 -16.52
N TYR A 504 25.07 13.27 -16.07
CA TYR A 504 24.01 13.81 -16.91
C TYR A 504 23.43 15.07 -16.28
N GLN A 505 23.50 16.19 -17.00
CA GLN A 505 22.95 17.49 -16.59
C GLN A 505 23.31 17.90 -15.15
N CYS A 506 24.54 17.62 -14.71
CA CYS A 506 25.08 18.05 -13.42
C CYS A 506 25.51 19.53 -13.46
N SER A 507 25.46 20.23 -12.33
CA SER A 507 25.70 21.68 -12.24
C SER A 507 26.59 22.07 -11.04
N GLY A 508 27.07 23.31 -10.98
CA GLY A 508 27.91 23.83 -9.88
C GLY A 508 29.42 23.84 -10.19
N PRO A 509 30.25 24.45 -9.32
CA PRO A 509 31.69 24.61 -9.55
C PRO A 509 32.46 23.29 -9.74
N GLY A 510 31.93 22.20 -9.18
CA GLY A 510 32.46 20.84 -9.28
C GLY A 510 32.03 20.05 -10.51
N ALA A 511 31.03 20.53 -11.25
CA ALA A 511 30.56 19.92 -12.50
C ALA A 511 31.43 20.29 -13.71
N ASN A 512 32.56 20.98 -13.50
CA ASN A 512 33.56 21.18 -14.52
C ASN A 512 34.19 19.82 -14.92
N TRP A 513 34.21 19.50 -16.22
CA TRP A 513 34.71 18.24 -16.78
C TRP A 513 36.23 18.09 -16.69
N THR A 514 36.98 19.18 -16.44
CA THR A 514 38.44 19.12 -16.28
C THR A 514 38.84 18.25 -15.09
N GLY A 515 39.80 17.33 -15.28
CA GLY A 515 40.34 16.48 -14.22
C GLY A 515 39.55 15.20 -13.93
N ARG A 516 38.56 14.84 -14.75
CA ARG A 516 37.88 13.54 -14.67
C ARG A 516 38.81 12.39 -15.11
N VAL A 517 38.57 11.21 -14.56
CA VAL A 517 39.24 9.96 -14.98
C VAL A 517 38.85 9.61 -16.42
N HIS A 518 39.75 8.96 -17.17
CA HIS A 518 39.55 8.66 -18.60
C HIS A 518 38.34 7.77 -18.92
N TRP A 519 37.81 7.03 -17.94
CA TRP A 519 36.62 6.18 -18.07
C TRP A 519 35.34 6.86 -17.54
N ALA A 520 35.38 8.17 -17.24
CA ALA A 520 34.20 9.00 -17.01
C ALA A 520 33.58 9.44 -18.35
N ARG A 521 32.25 9.56 -18.39
CA ARG A 521 31.50 9.95 -19.60
C ARG A 521 30.40 10.93 -19.27
N LEU A 522 30.27 11.98 -20.09
CA LEU A 522 29.09 12.82 -20.09
C LEU A 522 28.02 12.09 -20.91
N LEU A 523 26.88 11.79 -20.30
CA LEU A 523 25.83 11.03 -20.96
C LEU A 523 24.98 11.94 -21.84
N THR A 524 24.61 11.45 -23.01
CA THR A 524 23.55 12.05 -23.82
C THR A 524 22.18 11.78 -23.20
N ASP A 525 21.15 12.54 -23.59
CA ASP A 525 19.77 12.31 -23.15
C ASP A 525 19.36 10.84 -23.34
N LYS A 526 19.65 10.26 -24.51
CA LYS A 526 19.34 8.86 -24.84
C LYS A 526 20.05 7.85 -23.93
N GLU A 527 21.30 8.11 -23.57
CA GLU A 527 22.09 7.24 -22.68
C GLU A 527 21.68 7.40 -21.21
N ALA A 528 21.22 8.60 -20.83
CA ALA A 528 20.75 8.89 -19.50
C ALA A 528 19.33 8.35 -19.28
N GLN A 529 18.45 8.37 -20.29
CA GLN A 529 17.03 7.96 -20.20
C GLN A 529 16.75 6.73 -19.31
N PRO A 530 17.49 5.60 -19.41
CA PRO A 530 17.26 4.42 -18.56
C PRO A 530 17.48 4.66 -17.06
N PHE A 531 18.24 5.70 -16.71
CA PHE A 531 18.62 6.08 -15.35
C PHE A 531 17.78 7.25 -14.80
N LEU A 532 16.99 7.94 -15.63
CA LEU A 532 16.22 9.14 -15.24
C LEU A 532 14.80 8.83 -14.75
N GLY A 533 14.39 7.56 -14.77
CA GLY A 533 13.10 7.09 -14.22
C GLY A 533 13.25 6.50 -12.82
N THR A 534 12.25 6.70 -11.96
CA THR A 534 12.12 6.11 -10.62
C THR A 534 11.99 4.59 -10.69
N TYR A 535 13.11 3.89 -10.82
CA TYR A 535 13.17 2.43 -10.76
C TYR A 535 13.89 1.99 -9.47
N TYR A 536 13.12 1.41 -8.55
CA TYR A 536 13.68 0.57 -7.50
C TYR A 536 14.32 -0.68 -8.11
N VAL A 537 15.41 -1.15 -7.49
CA VAL A 537 15.95 -2.49 -7.72
C VAL A 537 14.96 -3.50 -7.10
N TYR A 538 14.13 -4.12 -7.93
CA TYR A 538 13.32 -5.29 -7.55
C TYR A 538 14.08 -6.56 -7.95
N GLY A 539 14.18 -7.51 -7.02
CA GLY A 539 14.76 -8.82 -7.25
C GLY A 539 13.93 -9.66 -8.22
N ASP A 540 14.64 -10.22 -9.20
CA ASP A 540 14.38 -11.46 -9.94
C ASP A 540 13.06 -11.63 -10.72
N SER A 541 12.89 -10.87 -11.83
CA SER A 541 12.53 -11.44 -13.15
C SER A 541 12.30 -10.33 -14.21
N TRP A 542 13.07 -10.36 -15.32
CA TRP A 542 12.74 -9.67 -16.57
C TRP A 542 12.42 -10.72 -17.63
N LEU A 543 11.29 -10.57 -18.33
CA LEU A 543 10.99 -11.33 -19.54
C LEU A 543 11.14 -10.41 -20.76
N LEU A 544 11.90 -10.94 -21.73
CA LEU A 544 11.86 -10.73 -23.17
C LEU A 544 12.62 -9.50 -23.71
N GLY A 545 13.74 -9.81 -24.37
CA GLY A 545 14.51 -8.90 -25.19
C GLY A 545 13.77 -8.46 -26.47
N PRO A 546 14.38 -7.57 -27.27
CA PRO A 546 13.78 -7.12 -28.51
C PRO A 546 13.68 -8.28 -29.52
N PRO A 547 12.62 -8.31 -30.36
CA PRO A 547 12.53 -9.24 -31.48
C PRO A 547 13.71 -8.99 -32.42
N SER A 548 14.38 -10.06 -32.81
CA SER A 548 15.34 -10.08 -33.91
C SER A 548 14.68 -9.70 -35.24
N ALA A 549 15.34 -8.83 -35.99
CA ALA A 549 15.60 -9.02 -37.40
C ALA A 549 17.11 -8.87 -37.61
#